data_AF-A0A897NCD7-F1
#
_entry.id   AF-A0A897NCD7-F1
#
_cell.length_a   1.000
_cell.length_b   1.000
_cell.length_c   1.000
_cell.angle_alpha   90.00
_cell.angle_beta   90.00
_cell.angle_gamma   90.00
#
_symmetry.space_group_name_H-M   'P 1'
#
loop_
_entity.id
_entity.type
_entity.pdbx_description
1 polymer ?
#
loop_
_entity_poly.entity_id
_entity_poly.type
_entity_poly.pdbx_seq_one_letter_code
_entity_poly.pdbx_strand_id
1 'polypeptide(L)'
;MSQHETRATADPDEAGIRMTLSFPEPDAARELLLFLGRSMDDESFSIDAVGSTDAGPHVIAVDDITDAQRSTASYAVACGYYDNPRSARLADIAAAFDRSESAISQRLNAVERHLVRSFVDANDGESGAVDR
;
A
#
# COMPACT_ATOMS: atom_id res chain seq x y z
N MET A 1 -9.66 23.66 -15.39
CA MET A 1 -9.11 22.85 -14.28
C MET A 1 -9.75 21.49 -14.40
N SER A 2 -9.07 20.55 -15.06
CA SER A 2 -9.58 19.19 -15.24
C SER A 2 -8.99 18.30 -14.16
N GLN A 3 -9.85 17.66 -13.40
CA GLN A 3 -9.48 16.71 -12.36
C GLN A 3 -9.15 15.38 -13.04
N HIS A 4 -7.95 14.85 -12.82
CA HIS A 4 -7.66 13.46 -13.13
C HIS A 4 -8.02 12.63 -11.89
N GLU A 5 -9.14 11.92 -12.00
CA GLU A 5 -9.41 10.75 -11.15
C GLU A 5 -8.36 9.70 -11.45
N THR A 6 -7.43 9.51 -10.51
CA THR A 6 -6.52 8.35 -10.53
C THR A 6 -7.28 7.17 -9.94
N ARG A 7 -7.85 6.34 -10.81
CA ARG A 7 -8.37 5.03 -10.42
C ARG A 7 -7.23 4.03 -10.46
N ALA A 8 -6.62 3.75 -9.32
CA ALA A 8 -5.65 2.67 -9.17
C ALA A 8 -6.37 1.33 -9.39
N THR A 9 -5.96 0.59 -10.40
CA THR A 9 -6.35 -0.82 -10.59
C THR A 9 -5.04 -1.55 -10.85
N ALA A 10 -4.46 -2.13 -9.80
CA ALA A 10 -3.36 -3.06 -9.94
C ALA A 10 -3.95 -4.47 -9.79
N ASP A 11 -3.95 -5.22 -10.89
CA ASP A 11 -4.15 -6.66 -10.89
C ASP A 11 -2.83 -7.29 -10.41
N PRO A 12 -2.81 -8.00 -9.27
CA PRO A 12 -1.58 -8.51 -8.68
C PRO A 12 -0.96 -9.70 -9.44
N ASP A 13 -1.59 -10.21 -10.50
CA ASP A 13 -1.17 -11.42 -11.22
C ASP A 13 -0.58 -11.15 -12.62
N GLU A 14 -0.28 -9.89 -12.96
CA GLU A 14 0.46 -9.54 -14.16
C GLU A 14 1.96 -9.37 -13.82
N ALA A 15 2.85 -9.96 -14.61
CA ALA A 15 4.30 -9.95 -14.39
C ALA A 15 4.90 -8.53 -14.55
N GLY A 16 4.60 -7.64 -13.60
CA GLY A 16 5.01 -6.25 -13.58
C GLY A 16 6.36 -6.06 -12.91
N ILE A 17 7.18 -5.17 -13.47
CA ILE A 17 8.46 -4.76 -12.87
C ILE A 17 8.18 -3.56 -11.96
N ARG A 18 8.49 -3.71 -10.66
CA ARG A 18 8.48 -2.58 -9.70
C ARG A 18 9.87 -1.97 -9.61
N MET A 19 9.96 -0.65 -9.81
CA MET A 19 11.21 0.10 -9.77
C MET A 19 11.02 1.38 -8.95
N THR A 20 11.94 1.64 -8.02
CA THR A 20 12.01 2.89 -7.26
C THR A 20 13.18 3.71 -7.78
N LEU A 21 12.94 4.95 -8.18
CA LEU A 21 13.94 5.87 -8.71
C LEU A 21 13.95 7.17 -7.92
N SER A 22 15.15 7.62 -7.53
CA SER A 22 15.37 8.92 -6.89
C SER A 22 16.01 9.87 -7.89
N PHE A 23 15.45 11.07 -8.02
CA PHE A 23 15.95 12.10 -8.93
C PHE A 23 16.46 13.29 -8.13
N PRO A 24 17.71 13.75 -8.38
CA PRO A 24 18.22 14.95 -7.72
C PRO A 24 17.49 16.21 -8.18
N GLU A 25 16.95 16.20 -9.40
CA GLU A 25 16.24 17.32 -10.00
C GLU A 25 14.90 16.85 -10.61
N PRO A 26 13.80 17.61 -10.44
CA PRO A 26 12.50 17.25 -11.01
C PRO A 26 12.49 17.08 -12.53
N ASP A 27 13.37 17.80 -13.24
CA ASP A 27 13.44 17.73 -14.70
C ASP A 27 13.95 16.36 -15.19
N ALA A 28 14.85 15.71 -14.45
CA ALA A 28 15.31 14.37 -14.77
C ALA A 28 14.19 13.32 -14.65
N ALA A 29 13.32 13.47 -13.63
CA ALA A 29 12.14 12.62 -13.49
C ALA A 29 11.18 12.82 -14.67
N ARG A 30 10.93 14.07 -15.04
CA ARG A 30 10.07 14.43 -16.17
C ARG A 30 10.57 13.85 -17.49
N GLU A 31 11.87 13.99 -17.78
CA GLU A 31 12.45 13.47 -19.03
C GLU A 31 12.36 11.95 -19.10
N LEU A 32 12.59 11.24 -17.99
CA LEU A 32 12.40 9.79 -17.97
C LEU A 32 10.93 9.40 -18.21
N LEU A 33 9.98 10.08 -17.56
CA LEU A 33 8.55 9.80 -17.76
C LEU A 33 8.11 10.06 -19.21
N LEU A 34 8.60 11.14 -19.82
CA LEU A 34 8.36 11.43 -21.23
C LEU A 34 9.01 10.40 -22.14
N PHE A 35 10.19 9.89 -21.79
CA PHE A 35 10.85 8.81 -22.52
C PHE A 35 10.04 7.52 -22.45
N LEU A 36 9.66 7.09 -21.25
CA LEU A 36 8.85 5.87 -21.03
C LEU A 36 7.53 5.93 -21.81
N GLY A 37 6.81 7.05 -21.70
CA GLY A 37 5.54 7.25 -22.42
C GLY A 37 5.67 7.34 -23.94
N ARG A 38 6.87 7.56 -24.48
CA ARG A 38 7.15 7.50 -25.93
C ARG A 38 7.64 6.13 -26.38
N SER A 39 8.26 5.36 -25.50
CA SER A 39 8.77 4.02 -25.82
C SER A 39 7.71 2.93 -25.68
N MET A 40 6.70 3.18 -24.86
CA MET A 40 5.63 2.22 -24.54
C MET A 40 4.38 2.59 -25.35
N ASP A 41 4.38 2.29 -26.65
CA ASP A 41 3.21 2.53 -27.52
C ASP A 41 2.07 1.50 -27.28
N ASP A 42 2.35 0.34 -26.67
CA ASP A 42 1.39 -0.76 -26.43
C ASP A 42 1.35 -1.29 -24.97
N GLU A 43 2.23 -0.81 -24.08
CA GLU A 43 2.32 -1.29 -22.69
C GLU A 43 1.74 -0.26 -21.71
N SER A 44 0.90 -0.71 -20.77
CA SER A 44 0.36 0.17 -19.73
C SER A 44 1.40 0.43 -18.63
N PHE A 45 1.77 1.68 -18.44
CA PHE A 45 2.63 2.11 -17.35
C PHE A 45 1.83 2.92 -16.32
N SER A 46 1.94 2.56 -15.04
CA SER A 46 1.36 3.31 -13.92
C SER A 46 2.44 3.88 -13.00
N ILE A 47 2.14 5.02 -12.39
CA ILE A 47 2.97 5.62 -11.33
C ILE A 47 2.16 5.58 -10.05
N ASP A 48 2.58 4.73 -9.12
CA ASP A 48 1.83 4.51 -7.87
C ASP A 48 2.17 5.54 -6.77
N ALA A 49 3.32 6.21 -6.86
CA ALA A 49 3.71 7.25 -5.91
C ALA A 49 4.74 8.25 -6.48
N VAL A 50 4.59 9.53 -6.13
CA VAL A 50 5.60 10.58 -6.30
C VAL A 50 5.72 11.32 -4.97
N GLY A 51 6.91 11.34 -4.38
CA GLY A 51 7.16 11.99 -3.08
C GLY A 51 8.50 12.72 -3.05
N SER A 52 8.62 13.73 -2.19
CA SER A 52 9.82 14.58 -2.03
C SER A 52 10.65 14.23 -0.78
N THR A 53 10.58 12.99 -0.29
CA THR A 53 11.21 12.61 0.98
C THR A 53 12.60 11.98 0.73
N ASP A 54 13.60 12.34 1.55
CA ASP A 54 14.95 11.76 1.55
C ASP A 54 14.96 10.23 1.83
N ALA A 55 13.90 9.74 2.49
CA ALA A 55 13.52 8.34 2.51
C ALA A 55 12.51 8.12 1.38
N GLY A 56 12.85 7.32 0.36
CA GLY A 56 11.91 6.94 -0.70
C GLY A 56 10.61 6.34 -0.12
N PRO A 57 9.55 6.15 -0.93
CA PRO A 57 8.31 5.55 -0.43
C PRO A 57 8.62 4.20 0.24
N HIS A 58 8.28 4.06 1.53
CA HIS A 58 8.32 2.77 2.20
C HIS A 58 7.18 1.91 1.64
N VAL A 59 7.51 1.05 0.67
CA VAL A 59 6.56 0.11 0.10
C VAL A 59 6.48 -1.09 1.04
N ILE A 60 5.34 -1.21 1.72
CA ILE A 60 5.03 -2.38 2.55
C ILE A 60 4.39 -3.43 1.65
N ALA A 61 5.07 -4.55 1.44
CA ALA A 61 4.52 -5.71 0.75
C ALA A 61 3.37 -6.32 1.58
N VAL A 62 2.20 -6.48 0.95
CA VAL A 62 0.99 -7.05 1.57
C VAL A 62 0.56 -8.34 0.89
N ASP A 63 1.48 -9.02 0.22
CA ASP A 63 1.23 -10.19 -0.61
C ASP A 63 0.74 -11.39 0.22
N ASP A 64 1.11 -11.46 1.51
CA ASP A 64 0.68 -12.51 2.44
C ASP A 64 -0.72 -12.25 3.06
N ILE A 65 -1.39 -11.16 2.69
CA ILE A 65 -2.74 -10.83 3.18
C ILE A 65 -3.79 -11.49 2.27
N THR A 66 -4.53 -12.44 2.83
CA THR A 66 -5.64 -13.11 2.13
C THR A 66 -6.79 -12.15 1.80
N ASP A 67 -7.58 -12.46 0.78
CA ASP A 67 -8.76 -11.65 0.42
C ASP A 67 -9.75 -11.48 1.58
N ALA A 68 -9.94 -12.51 2.39
CA ALA A 68 -10.81 -12.46 3.55
C ALA A 68 -10.29 -11.50 4.62
N GLN A 69 -8.97 -11.48 4.85
CA GLN A 69 -8.32 -10.54 5.76
C GLN A 69 -8.38 -9.11 5.22
N ARG A 70 -8.08 -8.91 3.94
CA ARG A 70 -8.18 -7.62 3.24
C ARG A 70 -9.59 -7.06 3.33
N SER A 71 -10.60 -7.85 2.96
CA SER A 71 -12.01 -7.45 3.01
C SER A 71 -12.45 -7.08 4.44
N THR A 72 -12.06 -7.88 5.44
CA THR A 72 -12.37 -7.59 6.86
C THR A 72 -11.72 -6.28 7.32
N ALA A 73 -10.44 -6.06 6.97
CA ALA A 73 -9.71 -4.84 7.31
C ALA A 73 -10.27 -3.61 6.60
N SER A 74 -10.58 -3.70 5.31
CA SER A 74 -11.20 -2.61 4.55
C SER A 74 -12.54 -2.19 5.14
N TYR A 75 -13.38 -3.16 5.54
CA TYR A 75 -14.64 -2.85 6.21
C TYR A 75 -14.42 -2.20 7.59
N ALA A 76 -13.47 -2.71 8.38
CA ALA A 76 -13.15 -2.16 9.69
C ALA A 76 -12.69 -0.69 9.60
N VAL A 77 -11.88 -0.35 8.60
CA VAL A 77 -11.51 1.05 8.31
C VAL A 77 -12.74 1.86 7.90
N ALA A 78 -13.55 1.36 6.97
CA ALA A 78 -14.71 2.08 6.45
C ALA A 78 -15.78 2.37 7.51
N CYS A 79 -15.97 1.49 8.50
CA CYS A 79 -16.91 1.70 9.60
C CYS A 79 -16.31 2.49 10.77
N GLY A 80 -15.03 2.86 10.71
CA GLY A 80 -14.37 3.67 11.73
C GLY A 80 -13.97 2.90 12.99
N TYR A 81 -13.70 1.59 12.88
CA TYR A 81 -13.18 0.77 13.98
C TYR A 81 -11.78 1.23 14.43
N TYR A 82 -10.99 1.78 13.50
CA TYR A 82 -9.65 2.33 13.74
C TYR A 82 -9.65 3.84 13.98
N ASP A 83 -10.80 4.50 13.96
CA ASP A 83 -10.90 5.95 14.21
C ASP A 83 -10.56 6.30 15.67
N ASN A 84 -10.22 7.57 15.88
CA ASN A 84 -10.06 8.14 17.21
C ASN A 84 -10.90 9.42 17.36
N PRO A 85 -12.05 9.39 18.07
CA PRO A 85 -12.63 8.24 18.79
C PRO A 85 -13.23 7.18 17.85
N ARG A 86 -13.27 5.92 18.29
CA ARG A 86 -13.82 4.80 17.49
C ARG A 86 -15.31 4.98 17.22
N SER A 87 -15.69 4.90 15.95
CA SER A 87 -17.07 4.99 15.46
C SER A 87 -17.78 3.62 15.42
N ALA A 88 -17.01 2.54 15.32
CA ALA A 88 -17.51 1.16 15.32
C ALA A 88 -16.79 0.26 16.34
N ARG A 89 -17.46 -0.83 16.70
CA ARG A 89 -16.96 -1.89 17.58
C ARG A 89 -16.77 -3.18 16.82
N LEU A 90 -16.04 -4.10 17.45
CA LEU A 90 -15.75 -5.42 16.88
C LEU A 90 -17.05 -6.23 16.63
N ALA A 91 -18.05 -6.06 17.50
CA ALA A 91 -19.37 -6.65 17.35
C ALA A 91 -20.09 -6.22 16.05
N ASP A 92 -19.92 -4.96 15.62
CA ASP A 92 -20.55 -4.45 14.39
C ASP A 92 -19.96 -5.11 13.14
N ILE A 93 -18.64 -5.34 13.17
CA ILE A 93 -17.93 -6.06 12.10
C ILE A 93 -18.30 -7.55 12.13
N ALA A 94 -18.37 -8.16 13.32
CA ALA A 94 -18.78 -9.55 13.50
C ALA A 94 -20.17 -9.82 12.90
N ALA A 95 -21.13 -8.93 13.16
CA ALA A 95 -22.46 -8.99 12.57
C ALA A 95 -22.44 -8.85 11.04
N ALA A 96 -21.63 -7.94 10.49
CA ALA A 96 -21.56 -7.72 9.05
C ALA A 96 -20.98 -8.92 8.26
N PHE A 97 -20.10 -9.71 8.88
CA PHE A 97 -19.46 -10.87 8.25
C PHE A 97 -20.08 -12.21 8.66
N ASP A 98 -21.12 -12.22 9.49
CA ASP A 98 -21.73 -13.42 10.10
C ASP A 98 -20.68 -14.34 10.74
N ARG A 99 -19.83 -13.74 11.61
CA ARG A 99 -18.75 -14.43 12.32
C ARG A 99 -18.74 -14.03 13.79
N SER A 100 -18.05 -14.82 14.61
CA SER A 100 -17.80 -14.43 16.00
C SER A 100 -16.83 -13.25 16.08
N GLU A 101 -16.94 -12.43 17.13
CA GLU A 101 -15.98 -11.37 17.43
C GLU A 101 -14.55 -11.91 17.53
N SER A 102 -14.35 -13.10 18.09
CA SER A 102 -13.03 -13.74 18.15
C SER A 102 -12.46 -14.04 16.76
N ALA A 103 -13.30 -14.50 15.82
CA ALA A 103 -12.86 -14.76 14.45
C ALA A 103 -12.48 -13.47 13.70
N ILE A 104 -13.25 -12.39 13.90
CA ILE A 104 -12.89 -11.07 13.34
C ILE A 104 -11.61 -10.53 13.98
N SER A 105 -11.50 -10.62 15.30
CA SER A 105 -10.30 -10.22 16.03
C SER A 105 -9.06 -10.95 15.53
N GLN A 106 -9.15 -12.27 15.32
CA GLN A 106 -8.04 -13.05 14.77
C GLN A 106 -7.66 -12.62 13.35
N ARG A 107 -8.63 -12.33 12.48
CA ARG A 107 -8.36 -11.83 11.13
C ARG A 107 -7.68 -10.47 11.14
N LEU A 108 -8.19 -9.53 11.93
CA LEU A 108 -7.60 -8.19 12.04
C LEU A 108 -6.19 -8.26 12.67
N ASN A 109 -6.01 -9.04 13.73
CA ASN A 109 -4.68 -9.27 14.33
C ASN A 109 -3.68 -9.87 13.33
N ALA A 110 -4.12 -10.76 12.43
CA ALA A 110 -3.24 -11.32 11.41
C ALA A 110 -2.76 -10.24 10.43
N VAL A 111 -3.65 -9.34 10.00
CA VAL A 111 -3.31 -8.18 9.18
C VAL A 111 -2.37 -7.24 9.92
N GLU A 112 -2.71 -6.86 11.16
CA GLU A 112 -1.90 -5.95 11.98
C GLU A 112 -0.51 -6.52 12.23
N ARG A 113 -0.40 -7.82 12.53
CA ARG A 113 0.89 -8.49 12.72
C ARG A 113 1.75 -8.44 11.46
N HIS A 114 1.15 -8.67 10.30
CA HIS A 114 1.84 -8.59 9.02
C HIS A 114 2.37 -7.17 8.79
N LEU A 115 1.50 -6.17 8.91
CA LEU A 115 1.85 -4.77 8.72
C LEU A 115 2.94 -4.29 9.68
N VAL A 116 2.86 -4.64 10.97
CA VAL A 116 3.88 -4.28 11.96
C VAL A 116 5.22 -4.92 11.63
N ARG A 117 5.23 -6.20 11.23
CA ARG A 117 6.47 -6.88 10.85
C ARG A 117 7.08 -6.26 9.61
N SER A 118 6.31 -6.08 8.55
CA SER A 118 6.79 -5.48 7.31
C SER A 118 7.23 -4.03 7.50
N PHE A 119 6.57 -3.29 8.40
CA PHE A 119 7.00 -1.95 8.79
C PHE A 119 8.38 -1.99 9.48
N VAL A 120 8.59 -2.88 10.45
CA VAL A 120 9.91 -3.02 11.11
C VAL A 120 10.98 -3.44 10.11
N ASP A 121 10.71 -4.46 9.29
CA ASP A 121 11.64 -4.97 8.29
C ASP A 121 12.03 -3.87 7.26
N ALA A 122 11.08 -3.00 6.89
CA ALA A 122 11.34 -1.89 5.98
C ALA A 122 12.18 -0.76 6.61
N ASN A 123 12.12 -0.58 7.94
CA ASN A 123 12.92 0.42 8.65
C ASN A 123 14.30 -0.11 9.10
N ASP A 124 14.44 -1.43 9.31
CA ASP A 124 15.71 -2.07 9.65
C ASP A 124 16.70 -2.07 8.46
N GLY A 125 16.18 -2.00 7.22
CA GLY A 125 16.98 -1.89 6.00
C GLY A 125 17.81 -0.61 5.87
N GLU A 126 17.53 0.43 6.65
CA GLU A 126 18.24 1.72 6.63
C GLU A 126 19.43 1.78 7.61
N SER A 127 19.52 0.86 8.59
CA SER A 127 20.57 0.87 9.62
C SER A 127 21.90 0.19 9.20
N GLY A 128 22.02 -0.30 7.96
CA GLY A 128 23.19 -1.05 7.48
C GLY A 128 24.21 -0.29 6.63
N ALA A 129 23.96 0.98 6.26
CA ALA A 129 24.74 1.70 5.24
C ALA A 129 25.65 2.83 5.78
N VAL A 130 26.03 2.81 7.07
CA VAL A 130 27.04 3.73 7.63
C VAL A 130 28.13 2.93 8.35
N ASP A 131 28.92 2.18 7.59
CA ASP A 131 30.33 1.89 7.89
C ASP A 131 31.00 1.20 6.68
N ARG A 132 31.68 1.98 5.82
CA ARG A 132 32.95 1.63 5.16
C ARG A 132 33.50 2.76 4.32
#